data_AF-A0A959ZRF1-F1
#
_entry.id   AF-A0A959ZRF1-F1
#
_cell.length_a   1.000
_cell.length_b   1.000
_cell.length_c   1.000
_cell.angle_alpha   90.00
_cell.angle_beta   90.00
_cell.angle_gamma   90.00
#
_symmetry.space_group_name_H-M   'P 1'
#
loop_
_entity.id
_entity.type
_entity.pdbx_description
1 polymer ?
#
loop_
_entity_poly.entity_id
_entity_poly.type
_entity_poly.pdbx_seq_one_letter_code
_entity_poly.pdbx_strand_id
1 'polypeptide(L)'
;MKTKALVPIALLLALALLPGAAGAADTYVAPNGSGNACTQASPCSILTGGNEADADSAIILAPGDYGSAADPIDDRIYTFAPNANYVGRNDVRLFVDASSSTASVTIYSGQKFLGYGTRIISFDEVGVGIYGSARAERIDVRTSIDGSTACRFGNEGMETGGQLTNSLCVADGFGSKGIELAATRNEESAMVMGSTGVSVGNGGAGITASNSGITGGGTGFSRLNVFLSIARAEKGYDLDGGFDSDDNEACISARHTSALSLRPNICGIAEDNPIRELPGFIDPVSDFHLAPGSPLIDAVKNFSYPIPSVDLEGNPRDATDPDPGAYEFLKPAPPRRCVVPRLRGLKMPQVRNRLRNSNCALGRVTRKKVAAKRKAGRVLRQSPRAGLTLNEGARVRVTVGRKARSRR
;
A
#
# COMPACT_ATOMS: atom_id res chain seq x y z
N MET A 1 -73.66 -46.31 -8.98
CA MET A 1 -72.62 -46.57 -10.00
C MET A 1 -72.80 -45.62 -11.18
N LYS A 2 -72.09 -44.48 -11.19
CA LYS A 2 -71.80 -43.70 -12.40
C LYS A 2 -70.43 -43.06 -12.20
N THR A 3 -69.53 -43.42 -13.08
CA THR A 3 -68.12 -43.03 -13.21
C THR A 3 -67.99 -41.56 -13.59
N LYS A 4 -67.02 -40.85 -13.02
CA LYS A 4 -66.40 -39.67 -13.62
C LYS A 4 -64.89 -39.81 -13.51
N ALA A 5 -64.25 -39.95 -14.67
CA ALA A 5 -62.82 -39.97 -14.86
C ALA A 5 -62.23 -38.58 -14.62
N LEU A 6 -61.13 -38.51 -13.87
CA LEU A 6 -60.28 -37.33 -13.73
C LEU A 6 -59.08 -37.51 -14.66
N VAL A 7 -58.95 -36.61 -15.63
CA VAL A 7 -57.77 -36.46 -16.50
C VAL A 7 -56.76 -35.60 -15.74
N PRO A 8 -55.48 -36.00 -15.57
CA PRO A 8 -54.47 -35.11 -15.02
C PRO A 8 -53.93 -34.21 -16.13
N ILE A 9 -54.08 -32.90 -15.95
CA ILE A 9 -53.42 -31.86 -16.75
C ILE A 9 -51.94 -31.83 -16.31
N ALA A 10 -51.05 -32.34 -17.16
CA ALA A 10 -49.61 -32.17 -16.99
C ALA A 10 -49.23 -30.74 -17.38
N LEU A 11 -49.02 -29.89 -16.38
CA LEU A 11 -48.51 -28.53 -16.56
C LEU A 11 -46.98 -28.62 -16.78
N LEU A 12 -46.57 -28.59 -18.05
CA LEU A 12 -45.17 -28.42 -18.44
C LEU A 12 -44.74 -26.97 -18.13
N LEU A 13 -44.09 -26.78 -16.98
CA LEU A 13 -43.43 -25.52 -16.63
C LEU A 13 -42.13 -25.42 -17.44
N ALA A 14 -42.18 -24.75 -18.60
CA ALA A 14 -40.98 -24.36 -19.33
C ALA A 14 -40.29 -23.25 -18.53
N LEU A 15 -39.25 -23.61 -17.76
CA LEU A 15 -38.40 -22.68 -17.05
C LEU A 15 -37.55 -21.94 -18.09
N ALA A 16 -38.00 -20.78 -18.53
CA ALA A 16 -37.19 -19.87 -19.34
C ALA A 16 -35.99 -19.42 -18.49
N LEU A 17 -34.82 -19.98 -18.79
CA LEU A 17 -33.54 -19.43 -18.35
C LEU A 17 -33.41 -18.06 -18.99
N LEU A 18 -33.80 -17.02 -18.25
CA LEU A 18 -33.39 -15.66 -18.56
C LEU A 18 -31.86 -15.65 -18.51
N PRO A 19 -31.14 -15.20 -19.56
CA PRO A 19 -29.72 -14.95 -19.44
C PRO A 19 -29.55 -13.94 -18.30
N GLY A 20 -28.89 -14.35 -17.22
CA GLY A 20 -28.45 -13.41 -16.19
C GLY A 20 -27.67 -12.30 -16.88
N ALA A 21 -27.89 -11.06 -16.47
CA ALA A 21 -27.09 -9.94 -16.93
C ALA A 21 -25.61 -10.33 -16.77
N ALA A 22 -24.91 -10.53 -17.88
CA ALA A 22 -23.48 -10.75 -17.85
C ALA A 22 -22.88 -9.46 -17.28
N GLY A 23 -22.20 -9.57 -16.14
CA GLY A 23 -21.42 -8.45 -15.61
C GLY A 23 -20.38 -8.02 -16.65
N ALA A 24 -20.02 -6.74 -16.62
CA ALA A 24 -18.93 -6.21 -17.45
C ALA A 24 -17.68 -7.08 -17.27
N ALA A 25 -17.04 -7.45 -18.38
CA ALA A 25 -15.90 -8.36 -18.33
C ALA A 25 -14.64 -7.60 -17.90
N ASP A 26 -13.89 -8.17 -16.96
CA ASP A 26 -12.60 -7.61 -16.59
C ASP A 26 -11.60 -7.71 -17.76
N THR A 27 -10.83 -6.64 -17.92
CA THR A 27 -9.77 -6.50 -18.92
C THR A 27 -8.44 -6.88 -18.28
N TYR A 28 -7.65 -7.73 -18.94
CA TYR A 28 -6.35 -8.17 -18.46
C TYR A 28 -5.22 -7.61 -19.33
N VAL A 29 -4.28 -6.92 -18.70
CA VAL A 29 -3.14 -6.29 -19.36
C VAL A 29 -1.82 -6.85 -18.84
N ALA A 30 -0.79 -6.90 -19.68
CA ALA A 30 0.54 -7.38 -19.31
C ALA A 30 1.64 -6.51 -19.95
N PRO A 31 2.87 -6.49 -19.38
CA PRO A 31 3.99 -5.72 -19.92
C PRO A 31 4.23 -5.84 -21.42
N ASN A 32 4.16 -7.07 -21.94
CA ASN A 32 4.33 -7.38 -23.36
C ASN A 32 3.03 -7.93 -23.97
N GLY A 33 1.89 -7.54 -23.42
CA GLY A 33 0.59 -8.02 -23.87
C GLY A 33 0.31 -7.55 -25.30
N SER A 34 -0.06 -8.49 -26.16
CA SER A 34 -0.38 -8.25 -27.58
C SER A 34 -1.72 -8.86 -28.00
N GLY A 35 -2.51 -9.35 -27.04
CA GLY A 35 -3.86 -9.83 -27.30
C GLY A 35 -4.78 -8.67 -27.66
N ASN A 36 -5.77 -8.89 -28.53
CA ASN A 36 -6.77 -7.86 -28.87
C ASN A 36 -8.07 -8.01 -28.07
N ALA A 37 -8.25 -9.14 -27.39
CA ALA A 37 -9.43 -9.43 -26.58
C ALA A 37 -9.21 -9.21 -25.08
N CYS A 38 -8.01 -8.76 -24.69
CA CYS A 38 -7.63 -8.44 -23.30
C CYS A 38 -8.08 -9.50 -22.26
N THR A 39 -7.96 -10.78 -22.59
CA THR A 39 -8.39 -11.87 -21.68
C THR A 39 -7.25 -12.30 -20.77
N GLN A 40 -7.54 -12.96 -19.65
CA GLN A 40 -6.50 -13.49 -18.76
C GLN A 40 -5.53 -14.45 -19.48
N ALA A 41 -6.01 -15.25 -20.44
CA ALA A 41 -5.20 -16.19 -21.20
C ALA A 41 -4.39 -15.53 -22.33
N SER A 42 -4.82 -14.36 -22.80
CA SER A 42 -4.18 -13.58 -23.86
C SER A 42 -4.32 -12.09 -23.54
N PRO A 43 -3.50 -11.59 -22.58
CA PRO A 43 -3.59 -10.22 -22.12
C PRO A 43 -3.11 -9.25 -23.21
N CYS A 44 -3.66 -8.06 -23.18
CA CYS A 44 -3.33 -6.98 -24.11
C CYS A 44 -2.32 -5.99 -23.49
N SER A 45 -1.91 -4.99 -24.28
CA SER A 45 -1.11 -3.88 -23.75
C SER A 45 -1.95 -3.05 -22.76
N ILE A 46 -1.29 -2.28 -21.89
CA ILE A 46 -2.02 -1.43 -20.93
C ILE A 46 -2.84 -0.33 -21.63
N LEU A 47 -2.33 0.23 -22.73
CA LEU A 47 -3.04 1.25 -23.51
C LEU A 47 -4.24 0.66 -24.24
N THR A 48 -4.09 -0.52 -24.84
CA THR A 48 -5.21 -1.26 -25.44
C THR A 48 -6.26 -1.58 -24.38
N GLY A 49 -5.84 -2.08 -23.21
CA GLY A 49 -6.77 -2.40 -22.13
C GLY A 49 -7.56 -1.20 -21.62
N GLY A 50 -6.93 -0.02 -21.54
CA GLY A 50 -7.63 1.23 -21.22
C GLY A 50 -8.73 1.58 -22.23
N ASN A 51 -8.48 1.38 -23.52
CA ASN A 51 -9.44 1.68 -24.59
C ASN A 51 -10.57 0.65 -24.72
N GLU A 52 -10.28 -0.62 -24.42
CA GLU A 52 -11.23 -1.73 -24.54
C GLU A 52 -12.03 -2.00 -23.26
N ALA A 53 -11.74 -1.28 -22.17
CA ALA A 53 -12.44 -1.48 -20.90
C ALA A 53 -13.93 -1.13 -21.00
N ASP A 54 -14.76 -1.95 -20.35
CA ASP A 54 -16.18 -1.69 -20.20
C ASP A 54 -16.48 -0.83 -18.97
N ALA A 55 -17.64 -0.18 -18.95
CA ALA A 55 -18.13 0.51 -17.76
C ALA A 55 -18.22 -0.46 -16.56
N ASP A 56 -17.91 0.05 -15.36
CA ASP A 56 -17.94 -0.70 -14.09
C ASP A 56 -17.04 -1.95 -14.04
N SER A 57 -16.07 -2.10 -14.96
CA SER A 57 -15.13 -3.23 -15.03
C SER A 57 -13.80 -2.98 -14.30
N ALA A 58 -13.01 -4.04 -14.10
CA ALA A 58 -11.61 -3.90 -13.68
C ALA A 58 -10.63 -4.06 -14.85
N ILE A 59 -9.61 -3.21 -14.90
CA ILE A 59 -8.41 -3.38 -15.73
C ILE A 59 -7.31 -3.94 -14.83
N ILE A 60 -7.06 -5.24 -14.95
CA ILE A 60 -6.19 -6.02 -14.07
C ILE A 60 -4.78 -6.08 -14.67
N LEU A 61 -3.80 -5.56 -13.93
CA LEU A 61 -2.40 -5.55 -14.33
C LEU A 61 -1.72 -6.85 -13.89
N ALA A 62 -1.13 -7.56 -14.84
CA ALA A 62 -0.22 -8.66 -14.56
C ALA A 62 1.11 -8.14 -13.98
N PRO A 63 1.82 -8.93 -13.16
CA PRO A 63 3.13 -8.56 -12.65
C PRO A 63 4.13 -8.18 -13.73
N GLY A 64 5.03 -7.25 -13.41
CA GLY A 64 6.19 -6.88 -14.23
C GLY A 64 6.31 -5.40 -14.54
N ASP A 65 7.33 -5.09 -15.34
CA ASP A 65 7.68 -3.73 -15.73
C ASP A 65 7.04 -3.40 -17.08
N TYR A 66 6.08 -2.47 -17.08
CA TYR A 66 5.44 -1.92 -18.26
C TYR A 66 6.28 -0.75 -18.76
N GLY A 67 6.92 -0.92 -19.92
CA GLY A 67 7.97 -0.01 -20.38
C GLY A 67 9.25 -0.13 -19.55
N SER A 68 10.20 0.76 -19.79
CA SER A 68 11.44 0.88 -19.02
C SER A 68 11.91 2.34 -18.96
N ALA A 69 12.93 2.63 -18.16
CA ALA A 69 13.52 3.98 -18.14
C ALA A 69 14.18 4.39 -19.47
N ALA A 70 14.57 3.41 -20.31
CA ALA A 70 15.18 3.67 -21.62
C ALA A 70 14.16 3.67 -22.78
N ASP A 71 13.00 3.06 -22.55
CA ASP A 71 11.91 2.89 -23.52
C ASP A 71 10.58 2.93 -22.74
N PRO A 72 10.18 4.12 -22.26
CA PRO A 72 8.95 4.28 -21.49
C PRO A 72 7.73 4.11 -22.40
N ILE A 73 6.57 3.89 -21.80
CA ILE A 73 5.30 4.02 -22.51
C ILE A 73 5.15 5.48 -22.94
N ASP A 74 4.98 5.69 -24.24
CA ASP A 74 4.99 7.00 -24.89
C ASP A 74 3.62 7.69 -24.97
N ASP A 75 2.61 7.10 -24.31
CA ASP A 75 1.26 7.63 -24.25
C ASP A 75 0.70 7.52 -22.82
N ARG A 76 -0.31 8.35 -22.55
CA ARG A 76 -0.97 8.42 -21.26
C ARG A 76 -1.76 7.15 -20.98
N ILE A 77 -1.67 6.66 -19.74
CA ILE A 77 -2.51 5.58 -19.24
C ILE A 77 -3.80 6.17 -18.69
N TYR A 78 -4.92 5.87 -19.35
CA TYR A 78 -6.26 6.30 -18.92
C TYR A 78 -7.34 5.38 -19.51
N THR A 79 -8.59 5.55 -19.09
CA THR A 79 -9.75 4.95 -19.75
C THR A 79 -10.92 5.92 -19.71
N PHE A 80 -11.75 5.94 -20.76
CA PHE A 80 -13.02 6.69 -20.75
C PHE A 80 -14.20 5.82 -20.27
N ALA A 81 -13.96 4.56 -19.95
CA ALA A 81 -14.99 3.67 -19.43
C ALA A 81 -15.49 4.18 -18.05
N PRO A 82 -16.80 4.50 -17.92
CA PRO A 82 -17.34 5.02 -16.66
C PRO A 82 -17.13 4.04 -15.51
N ASN A 83 -16.63 4.53 -14.37
CA ASN A 83 -16.38 3.74 -13.15
C ASN A 83 -15.45 2.53 -13.32
N ALA A 84 -14.75 2.39 -14.45
CA ALA A 84 -13.74 1.35 -14.62
C ALA A 84 -12.56 1.61 -13.67
N ASN A 85 -11.92 0.54 -13.20
CA ASN A 85 -10.89 0.64 -12.17
C ASN A 85 -9.61 -0.07 -12.59
N TYR A 86 -8.48 0.62 -12.52
CA TYR A 86 -7.17 -0.02 -12.63
C TYR A 86 -6.86 -0.78 -11.33
N VAL A 87 -6.45 -2.04 -11.46
CA VAL A 87 -6.09 -2.92 -10.33
C VAL A 87 -4.66 -3.40 -10.52
N GLY A 88 -3.76 -2.80 -9.76
CA GLY A 88 -2.34 -3.09 -9.73
C GLY A 88 -1.91 -4.01 -8.58
N ARG A 89 -0.59 -4.17 -8.41
CA ARG A 89 0.06 -4.99 -7.38
C ARG A 89 1.46 -4.45 -7.06
N ASN A 90 2.09 -4.94 -5.99
CA ASN A 90 3.42 -4.47 -5.54
C ASN A 90 4.59 -4.89 -6.45
N ASP A 91 4.36 -5.81 -7.38
CA ASP A 91 5.31 -6.26 -8.39
C ASP A 91 5.05 -5.65 -9.78
N VAL A 92 4.19 -4.63 -9.85
CA VAL A 92 3.94 -3.83 -11.06
C VAL A 92 4.75 -2.54 -11.01
N ARG A 93 5.45 -2.26 -12.11
CA ARG A 93 6.10 -0.96 -12.34
C ARG A 93 5.66 -0.39 -13.67
N LEU A 94 5.26 0.87 -13.68
CA LEU A 94 4.88 1.60 -14.89
C LEU A 94 5.96 2.64 -15.17
N PHE A 95 6.59 2.59 -16.34
CA PHE A 95 7.49 3.63 -16.84
C PHE A 95 6.76 4.39 -17.95
N VAL A 96 6.51 5.67 -17.74
CA VAL A 96 5.65 6.44 -18.65
C VAL A 96 6.26 7.81 -18.92
N ASP A 97 6.31 8.16 -20.19
CA ASP A 97 6.65 9.47 -20.73
C ASP A 97 5.60 9.77 -21.79
N ALA A 98 4.42 10.24 -21.35
CA ALA A 98 3.32 10.49 -22.27
C ALA A 98 3.61 11.64 -23.23
N SER A 99 4.72 12.37 -23.06
CA SER A 99 5.12 13.55 -23.82
C SER A 99 4.00 14.60 -23.93
N SER A 100 3.03 14.55 -23.01
CA SER A 100 1.82 15.35 -23.00
C SER A 100 1.83 16.27 -21.79
N SER A 101 1.24 17.47 -21.90
CA SER A 101 1.14 18.42 -20.78
C SER A 101 0.08 18.03 -19.73
N THR A 102 -0.27 16.74 -19.62
CA THR A 102 -1.34 16.27 -18.73
C THR A 102 -0.77 15.52 -17.53
N ALA A 103 -0.83 14.18 -17.53
CA ALA A 103 -0.26 13.31 -16.52
C ALA A 103 0.05 11.95 -17.13
N SER A 104 1.06 11.23 -16.64
CA SER A 104 1.37 9.87 -17.10
C SER A 104 0.19 8.90 -16.89
N VAL A 105 -0.47 8.99 -15.74
CA VAL A 105 -1.69 8.26 -15.43
C VAL A 105 -2.80 9.25 -15.11
N THR A 106 -3.95 9.10 -15.75
CA THR A 106 -5.13 9.92 -15.46
C THR A 106 -6.28 9.04 -14.98
N ILE A 107 -6.86 9.42 -13.84
CA ILE A 107 -8.01 8.77 -13.24
C ILE A 107 -9.14 9.80 -13.23
N TYR A 108 -10.19 9.53 -14.02
CA TYR A 108 -11.33 10.42 -14.15
C TYR A 108 -12.37 10.18 -13.06
N SER A 109 -13.32 11.09 -12.96
CA SER A 109 -14.34 11.03 -11.92
C SER A 109 -15.08 9.68 -11.89
N GLY A 110 -15.38 9.19 -10.68
CA GLY A 110 -15.99 7.87 -10.45
C GLY A 110 -15.03 6.67 -10.58
N GLN A 111 -13.88 6.84 -11.24
CA GLN A 111 -12.89 5.77 -11.41
C GLN A 111 -11.96 5.62 -10.21
N LYS A 112 -11.27 4.49 -10.15
CA LYS A 112 -10.25 4.21 -9.13
C LYS A 112 -8.99 3.61 -9.72
N PHE A 113 -7.87 3.95 -9.10
CA PHE A 113 -6.62 3.20 -9.24
C PHE A 113 -6.31 2.52 -7.91
N LEU A 114 -6.54 1.21 -7.86
CA LEU A 114 -6.23 0.37 -6.73
C LEU A 114 -4.83 -0.21 -6.94
N GLY A 115 -3.80 0.49 -6.46
CA GLY A 115 -2.42 0.18 -6.80
C GLY A 115 -1.84 -1.03 -6.08
N TYR A 116 -2.26 -1.29 -4.83
CA TYR A 116 -1.71 -2.38 -4.01
C TYR A 116 -0.16 -2.43 -4.00
N GLY A 117 0.49 -1.26 -3.98
CA GLY A 117 1.95 -1.12 -4.03
C GLY A 117 2.54 -0.90 -5.43
N THR A 118 1.70 -0.67 -6.45
CA THR A 118 2.17 -0.38 -7.83
C THR A 118 3.05 0.86 -7.83
N ARG A 119 4.23 0.74 -8.45
CA ARG A 119 5.15 1.85 -8.62
C ARG A 119 4.98 2.50 -9.99
N ILE A 120 4.86 3.81 -10.01
CA ILE A 120 4.69 4.63 -11.22
C ILE A 120 5.89 5.55 -11.31
N ILE A 121 6.68 5.39 -12.36
CA ILE A 121 7.88 6.18 -12.66
C ILE A 121 7.54 7.02 -13.88
N SER A 122 7.34 8.30 -13.62
CA SER A 122 6.87 9.27 -14.59
C SER A 122 7.98 10.21 -15.01
N PHE A 123 8.06 10.41 -16.33
CA PHE A 123 8.86 11.41 -17.00
C PHE A 123 7.98 12.53 -17.58
N ASP A 124 6.78 12.72 -17.01
CA ASP A 124 5.89 13.83 -17.34
C ASP A 124 5.91 14.90 -16.24
N GLU A 125 5.32 16.07 -16.51
CA GLU A 125 5.13 17.12 -15.51
C GLU A 125 4.21 16.66 -14.36
N VAL A 126 3.31 15.70 -14.61
CA VAL A 126 2.46 15.11 -13.58
C VAL A 126 2.54 13.60 -13.64
N GLY A 127 2.86 12.96 -12.51
CA GLY A 127 2.87 11.51 -12.43
C GLY A 127 1.46 10.92 -12.50
N VAL A 128 0.63 11.23 -11.50
CA VAL A 128 -0.76 10.77 -11.44
C VAL A 128 -1.70 11.96 -11.26
N GLY A 129 -2.63 12.11 -12.22
CA GLY A 129 -3.74 13.05 -12.15
C GLY A 129 -5.01 12.39 -11.63
N ILE A 130 -5.57 12.94 -10.56
CA ILE A 130 -6.80 12.49 -9.90
C ILE A 130 -7.86 13.56 -10.11
N TYR A 131 -8.83 13.28 -10.99
CA TYR A 131 -9.82 14.27 -11.40
C TYR A 131 -11.21 14.02 -10.83
N GLY A 132 -11.91 15.11 -10.49
CA GLY A 132 -13.27 15.03 -9.98
C GLY A 132 -13.37 14.23 -8.68
N SER A 133 -14.18 13.18 -8.68
CA SER A 133 -14.38 12.27 -7.54
C SER A 133 -13.50 11.00 -7.57
N ALA A 134 -12.50 10.96 -8.44
CA ALA A 134 -11.58 9.85 -8.62
C ALA A 134 -10.86 9.44 -7.32
N ARG A 135 -10.43 8.18 -7.23
CA ARG A 135 -9.67 7.69 -6.07
C ARG A 135 -8.41 6.94 -6.47
N ALA A 136 -7.28 7.35 -5.91
CA ALA A 136 -6.03 6.61 -5.98
C ALA A 136 -5.70 6.04 -4.59
N GLU A 137 -5.38 4.75 -4.53
CA GLU A 137 -5.03 4.09 -3.29
C GLU A 137 -3.79 3.21 -3.48
N ARG A 138 -2.85 3.28 -2.54
CA ARG A 138 -1.66 2.41 -2.47
C ARG A 138 -0.85 2.43 -3.77
N ILE A 139 -0.47 3.62 -4.19
CA ILE A 139 0.46 3.87 -5.29
C ILE A 139 1.76 4.49 -4.76
N ASP A 140 2.88 4.16 -5.41
CA ASP A 140 4.20 4.78 -5.21
C ASP A 140 4.58 5.54 -6.48
N VAL A 141 4.42 6.86 -6.47
CA VAL A 141 4.63 7.71 -7.65
C VAL A 141 5.93 8.47 -7.53
N ARG A 142 6.75 8.40 -8.58
CA ARG A 142 8.06 9.04 -8.70
C ARG A 142 8.11 9.91 -9.93
N THR A 143 8.47 11.18 -9.74
CA THR A 143 8.76 12.13 -10.83
C THR A 143 10.12 12.78 -10.56
N SER A 144 10.82 13.20 -11.63
CA SER A 144 12.17 13.79 -11.50
C SER A 144 12.37 15.08 -12.29
N ILE A 145 11.32 15.59 -12.93
CA ILE A 145 11.36 16.78 -13.78
C ILE A 145 11.21 18.04 -12.93
N ASP A 146 11.91 19.10 -13.30
CA ASP A 146 11.75 20.40 -12.65
C ASP A 146 10.31 20.90 -12.77
N GLY A 147 9.73 21.33 -11.64
CA GLY A 147 8.34 21.76 -11.53
C GLY A 147 7.31 20.63 -11.55
N SER A 148 7.74 19.36 -11.59
CA SER A 148 6.81 18.24 -11.66
C SER A 148 6.00 18.07 -10.37
N THR A 149 4.81 17.49 -10.51
CA THR A 149 3.95 17.08 -9.40
C THR A 149 3.78 15.58 -9.44
N ALA A 150 4.18 14.86 -8.39
CA ALA A 150 4.01 13.40 -8.37
C ALA A 150 2.53 13.01 -8.36
N CYS A 151 1.72 13.59 -7.46
CA CYS A 151 0.29 13.34 -7.39
C CYS A 151 -0.49 14.66 -7.41
N ARG A 152 -1.31 14.87 -8.45
CA ARG A 152 -2.07 16.11 -8.64
C ARG A 152 -3.57 15.84 -8.62
N PHE A 153 -4.30 16.55 -7.77
CA PHE A 153 -5.74 16.69 -7.91
C PHE A 153 -6.07 17.81 -8.89
N GLY A 154 -7.01 17.56 -9.79
CA GLY A 154 -7.51 18.55 -10.74
C GLY A 154 -9.01 18.47 -10.93
N ASN A 155 -9.56 19.47 -11.59
CA ASN A 155 -10.99 19.57 -11.86
C ASN A 155 -11.38 18.83 -13.15
N GLU A 156 -12.53 18.16 -13.11
CA GLU A 156 -13.27 17.70 -14.29
C GLU A 156 -14.73 18.12 -14.14
N GLY A 157 -15.17 19.13 -14.91
CA GLY A 157 -16.59 19.44 -15.05
C GLY A 157 -17.34 19.86 -13.77
N MET A 158 -16.69 20.50 -12.80
CA MET A 158 -17.24 20.89 -11.47
C MET A 158 -17.40 19.76 -10.47
N GLU A 159 -16.98 18.54 -10.82
CA GLU A 159 -16.95 17.45 -9.86
C GLU A 159 -15.74 17.59 -8.94
N THR A 160 -15.91 17.20 -7.68
CA THR A 160 -14.92 17.37 -6.62
C THR A 160 -14.95 16.18 -5.68
N GLY A 161 -13.95 16.07 -4.81
CA GLY A 161 -13.90 15.05 -3.77
C GLY A 161 -12.89 13.94 -4.07
N GLY A 162 -11.91 14.21 -4.94
CA GLY A 162 -10.81 13.31 -5.25
C GLY A 162 -10.09 12.84 -3.98
N GLN A 163 -9.67 11.58 -3.98
CA GLN A 163 -9.05 10.95 -2.81
C GLN A 163 -7.71 10.31 -3.16
N LEU A 164 -6.71 10.55 -2.32
CA LEU A 164 -5.44 9.84 -2.32
C LEU A 164 -5.26 9.19 -0.94
N THR A 165 -5.17 7.86 -0.92
CA THR A 165 -5.06 7.11 0.34
C THR A 165 -3.86 6.17 0.33
N ASN A 166 -3.16 6.04 1.47
CA ASN A 166 -2.05 5.08 1.64
C ASN A 166 -0.97 5.13 0.56
N SER A 167 -0.65 6.32 0.06
CA SER A 167 0.19 6.45 -1.13
C SER A 167 1.44 7.25 -0.84
N LEU A 168 2.49 6.97 -1.59
CA LEU A 168 3.76 7.69 -1.57
C LEU A 168 3.88 8.48 -2.87
N CYS A 169 4.08 9.79 -2.78
CA CYS A 169 4.23 10.66 -3.93
C CYS A 169 5.52 11.47 -3.75
N VAL A 170 6.54 11.15 -4.55
CA VAL A 170 7.88 11.74 -4.46
C VAL A 170 8.23 12.45 -5.75
N ALA A 171 8.64 13.70 -5.63
CA ALA A 171 9.10 14.51 -6.74
C ALA A 171 10.50 15.07 -6.46
N ASP A 172 11.43 14.85 -7.39
CA ASP A 172 12.85 15.15 -7.16
C ASP A 172 13.34 16.44 -7.84
N GLY A 173 12.61 16.95 -8.84
CA GLY A 173 13.01 18.13 -9.61
C GLY A 173 12.95 19.44 -8.82
N PHE A 174 13.64 20.48 -9.31
CA PHE A 174 13.58 21.84 -8.74
C PHE A 174 12.14 22.37 -8.74
N GLY A 175 11.67 22.93 -7.62
CA GLY A 175 10.31 23.47 -7.50
C GLY A 175 9.20 22.41 -7.58
N SER A 176 9.56 21.13 -7.49
CA SER A 176 8.61 20.03 -7.61
C SER A 176 7.70 19.88 -6.39
N LYS A 177 6.61 19.14 -6.56
CA LYS A 177 5.57 18.95 -5.55
C LYS A 177 5.31 17.47 -5.35
N GLY A 178 5.32 17.02 -4.09
CA GLY A 178 4.91 15.65 -3.78
C GLY A 178 3.42 15.45 -4.08
N ILE A 179 2.57 16.21 -3.39
CA ILE A 179 1.13 16.19 -3.58
C ILE A 179 0.62 17.62 -3.79
N GLU A 180 -0.26 17.81 -4.77
CA GLU A 180 -0.84 19.12 -5.06
C GLU A 180 -2.36 19.01 -5.27
N LEU A 181 -3.11 19.93 -4.64
CA LEU A 181 -4.40 20.36 -5.17
C LEU A 181 -4.16 21.52 -6.14
N ALA A 182 -4.40 21.30 -7.43
CA ALA A 182 -4.29 22.31 -8.47
C ALA A 182 -5.70 22.76 -8.88
N ALA A 183 -6.32 23.60 -8.05
CA ALA A 183 -7.66 24.09 -8.32
C ALA A 183 -7.66 25.13 -9.45
N THR A 184 -8.76 25.17 -10.19
CA THR A 184 -8.97 26.11 -11.31
C THR A 184 -10.16 27.02 -11.10
N ARG A 185 -10.89 26.82 -10.00
CA ARG A 185 -12.00 27.61 -9.47
C ARG A 185 -12.14 27.38 -7.96
N ASN A 186 -12.96 28.19 -7.32
CA ASN A 186 -13.31 28.03 -5.91
C ASN A 186 -14.23 26.81 -5.69
N GLU A 187 -14.30 26.36 -4.43
CA GLU A 187 -15.14 25.24 -3.97
C GLU A 187 -14.72 23.85 -4.48
N GLU A 188 -13.49 23.73 -5.00
CA GLU A 188 -12.86 22.44 -5.24
C GLU A 188 -12.32 21.86 -3.92
N SER A 189 -12.42 20.56 -3.76
CA SER A 189 -12.02 19.86 -2.56
C SER A 189 -11.43 18.50 -2.87
N ALA A 190 -10.36 18.16 -2.15
CA ALA A 190 -9.70 16.88 -2.23
C ALA A 190 -9.32 16.39 -0.83
N MET A 191 -9.00 15.11 -0.75
CA MET A 191 -8.61 14.44 0.47
C MET A 191 -7.34 13.62 0.29
N VAL A 192 -6.41 13.79 1.21
CA VAL A 192 -5.19 13.00 1.36
C VAL A 192 -5.24 12.33 2.72
N MET A 193 -5.10 11.01 2.76
CA MET A 193 -5.14 10.25 4.01
C MET A 193 -4.08 9.16 4.05
N GLY A 194 -3.36 9.03 5.17
CA GLY A 194 -2.37 7.96 5.33
C GLY A 194 -1.28 8.03 4.26
N SER A 195 -0.95 9.20 3.73
CA SER A 195 -0.09 9.34 2.55
C SER A 195 1.13 10.22 2.82
N THR A 196 2.18 10.01 2.04
CA THR A 196 3.45 10.72 2.19
C THR A 196 3.75 11.51 0.93
N GLY A 197 3.74 12.83 1.03
CA GLY A 197 4.11 13.76 -0.03
C GLY A 197 5.52 14.29 0.20
N VAL A 198 6.42 14.06 -0.76
CA VAL A 198 7.84 14.44 -0.65
C VAL A 198 8.26 15.27 -1.86
N SER A 199 8.94 16.38 -1.61
CA SER A 199 9.78 17.05 -2.59
C SER A 199 11.25 17.00 -2.13
N VAL A 200 12.11 16.40 -2.94
CA VAL A 200 13.55 16.32 -2.69
C VAL A 200 14.30 17.52 -3.28
N GLY A 201 13.79 18.07 -4.38
CA GLY A 201 14.38 19.20 -5.09
C GLY A 201 14.32 20.52 -4.33
N ASN A 202 15.16 21.48 -4.72
CA ASN A 202 15.19 22.80 -4.10
C ASN A 202 13.91 23.58 -4.44
N GLY A 203 13.35 24.32 -3.48
CA GLY A 203 12.23 25.24 -3.69
C GLY A 203 10.86 24.58 -3.90
N GLY A 204 10.76 23.26 -3.69
CA GLY A 204 9.52 22.51 -3.83
C GLY A 204 8.63 22.48 -2.59
N ALA A 205 7.57 21.68 -2.65
CA ALA A 205 6.64 21.47 -1.55
C ALA A 205 6.31 20.00 -1.32
N GLY A 206 6.18 19.60 -0.05
CA GLY A 206 5.76 18.23 0.29
C GLY A 206 4.31 18.02 -0.10
N ILE A 207 3.43 18.87 0.47
CA ILE A 207 2.02 18.96 0.11
C ILE A 207 1.67 20.43 -0.11
N THR A 208 1.00 20.73 -1.21
CA THR A 208 0.56 22.09 -1.53
C THR A 208 -0.88 22.13 -2.03
N ALA A 209 -1.52 23.28 -1.88
CA ALA A 209 -2.77 23.60 -2.52
C ALA A 209 -2.60 24.95 -3.23
N SER A 210 -3.05 25.05 -4.47
CA SER A 210 -3.06 26.29 -5.24
C SER A 210 -4.40 26.42 -5.96
N ASN A 211 -4.78 27.65 -6.27
CA ASN A 211 -5.97 27.91 -7.06
C ASN A 211 -5.67 29.02 -8.07
N SER A 212 -5.75 28.65 -9.34
CA SER A 212 -5.40 29.53 -10.45
C SER A 212 -6.54 30.41 -10.95
N GLY A 213 -7.79 30.12 -10.52
CA GLY A 213 -8.97 30.85 -10.99
C GLY A 213 -9.22 30.83 -12.51
N ILE A 214 -8.44 30.09 -13.29
CA ILE A 214 -8.41 30.21 -14.75
C ILE A 214 -9.73 29.81 -15.42
N THR A 215 -10.54 28.97 -14.77
CA THR A 215 -11.87 28.60 -15.25
C THR A 215 -12.99 29.47 -14.69
N GLY A 216 -12.63 30.46 -13.85
CA GLY A 216 -13.52 31.37 -13.14
C GLY A 216 -14.49 30.70 -12.16
N GLY A 217 -15.05 31.51 -11.26
CA GLY A 217 -16.27 31.18 -10.51
C GLY A 217 -16.07 30.57 -9.11
N GLY A 218 -17.18 30.65 -8.35
CA GLY A 218 -17.33 30.22 -6.96
C GLY A 218 -17.17 31.38 -5.96
N THR A 219 -17.94 31.37 -4.87
CA THR A 219 -17.92 32.43 -3.84
C THR A 219 -17.24 31.99 -2.55
N GLY A 220 -16.85 30.72 -2.46
CA GLY A 220 -16.08 30.16 -1.35
C GLY A 220 -14.60 30.04 -1.67
N PHE A 221 -13.95 29.08 -1.03
CA PHE A 221 -12.55 28.73 -1.24
C PHE A 221 -12.43 27.24 -1.53
N SER A 222 -11.37 26.86 -2.23
CA SER A 222 -11.00 25.46 -2.44
C SER A 222 -10.27 24.91 -1.22
N ARG A 223 -10.39 23.60 -0.93
CA ARG A 223 -9.83 23.00 0.28
C ARG A 223 -9.19 21.64 0.04
N LEU A 224 -7.91 21.53 0.40
CA LEU A 224 -7.22 20.24 0.53
C LEU A 224 -7.30 19.78 2.00
N ASN A 225 -7.96 18.64 2.24
CA ASN A 225 -8.03 18.03 3.56
C ASN A 225 -6.96 16.95 3.69
N VAL A 226 -6.07 17.09 4.66
CA VAL A 226 -4.92 16.20 4.86
C VAL A 226 -5.04 15.53 6.24
N PHE A 227 -4.97 14.20 6.28
CA PHE A 227 -5.16 13.40 7.49
C PHE A 227 -4.07 12.34 7.62
N LEU A 228 -3.54 12.10 8.82
CA LEU A 228 -2.63 10.97 9.08
C LEU A 228 -1.50 10.90 8.04
N SER A 229 -0.92 12.04 7.67
CA SER A 229 -0.03 12.14 6.49
C SER A 229 1.30 12.76 6.85
N ILE A 230 2.31 12.52 6.02
CA ILE A 230 3.61 13.16 6.15
C ILE A 230 3.79 14.08 4.95
N ALA A 231 4.11 15.34 5.21
CA ALA A 231 4.53 16.29 4.20
C ALA A 231 6.01 16.60 4.44
N ARG A 232 6.84 16.46 3.40
CA ARG A 232 8.28 16.73 3.51
C ARG A 232 8.86 17.44 2.29
N ALA A 233 9.45 18.61 2.51
CA ALA A 233 10.34 19.25 1.56
C ALA A 233 11.53 19.86 2.31
N GLU A 234 12.68 19.18 2.26
CA GLU A 234 13.86 19.60 3.03
C GLU A 234 14.35 20.99 2.64
N LYS A 235 14.23 21.34 1.36
CA LYS A 235 14.73 22.57 0.78
C LYS A 235 13.60 23.48 0.28
N GLY A 236 12.44 23.37 0.91
CA GLY A 236 11.24 24.12 0.58
C GLY A 236 10.29 24.19 1.76
N TYR A 237 9.01 23.94 1.51
CA TYR A 237 7.98 23.95 2.54
C TYR A 237 7.28 22.60 2.63
N ASP A 238 7.17 22.06 3.84
CA ASP A 238 6.48 20.79 4.06
C ASP A 238 5.00 20.96 3.68
N LEU A 239 4.33 21.99 4.20
CA LEU A 239 3.01 22.43 3.72
C LEU A 239 3.07 23.83 3.11
N ASP A 240 2.47 23.98 1.93
CA ASP A 240 2.50 25.22 1.17
C ASP A 240 1.11 25.60 0.63
N GLY A 241 0.57 26.74 1.06
CA GLY A 241 -0.69 27.30 0.57
C GLY A 241 -0.64 27.83 -0.87
N GLY A 242 0.50 27.77 -1.56
CA GLY A 242 0.61 28.10 -2.99
C GLY A 242 0.27 29.55 -3.34
N PHE A 243 0.32 29.87 -4.64
CA PHE A 243 -0.10 31.17 -5.17
C PHE A 243 -1.60 31.17 -5.47
N ASP A 244 -2.20 32.35 -5.31
CA ASP A 244 -3.62 32.65 -5.44
C ASP A 244 -3.75 33.88 -6.36
N SER A 245 -4.71 33.85 -7.29
CA SER A 245 -5.12 35.02 -8.08
C SER A 245 -6.29 35.71 -7.42
N ASP A 246 -6.30 37.05 -7.31
CA ASP A 246 -7.37 37.85 -6.66
C ASP A 246 -8.75 37.16 -6.63
N ASP A 247 -9.22 36.84 -5.41
CA ASP A 247 -10.46 36.13 -5.06
C ASP A 247 -10.52 34.59 -5.31
N ASN A 248 -9.39 33.90 -5.54
CA ASN A 248 -9.36 32.45 -5.80
C ASN A 248 -8.53 31.67 -4.78
N GLU A 249 -9.11 31.44 -3.62
CA GLU A 249 -8.39 30.87 -2.48
C GLU A 249 -8.32 29.34 -2.51
N ALA A 250 -7.16 28.78 -2.16
CA ALA A 250 -6.97 27.37 -1.82
C ALA A 250 -6.41 27.21 -0.41
N CYS A 251 -7.10 26.46 0.43
CA CYS A 251 -6.75 26.30 1.84
C CYS A 251 -6.30 24.87 2.13
N ILE A 252 -5.40 24.71 3.09
CA ILE A 252 -5.05 23.39 3.62
C ILE A 252 -5.67 23.22 5.00
N SER A 253 -6.38 22.11 5.21
CA SER A 253 -6.80 21.67 6.54
C SER A 253 -6.08 20.36 6.87
N ALA A 254 -5.08 20.43 7.75
CA ALA A 254 -4.22 19.31 8.10
C ALA A 254 -4.50 18.80 9.52
N ARG A 255 -4.67 17.49 9.67
CA ARG A 255 -4.93 16.85 10.97
C ARG A 255 -4.02 15.67 11.19
N HIS A 256 -3.39 15.58 12.36
CA HIS A 256 -2.41 14.53 12.67
C HIS A 256 -1.39 14.36 11.52
N THR A 257 -0.92 15.49 11.01
CA THR A 257 -0.03 15.56 9.86
C THR A 257 1.35 15.99 10.33
N SER A 258 2.38 15.28 9.88
CA SER A 258 3.77 15.65 10.12
C SER A 258 4.22 16.68 9.09
N ALA A 259 4.63 17.84 9.59
CA ALA A 259 5.19 18.94 8.81
C ALA A 259 5.94 19.90 9.74
N LEU A 260 7.14 20.34 9.37
CA LEU A 260 7.94 21.32 10.10
C LEU A 260 7.89 22.72 9.49
N SER A 261 8.05 22.79 8.17
CA SER A 261 8.12 24.06 7.44
C SER A 261 6.77 24.38 6.79
N LEU A 262 6.24 25.58 7.03
CA LEU A 262 4.94 26.00 6.52
C LEU A 262 5.05 27.32 5.76
N ARG A 263 4.35 27.43 4.63
CA ARG A 263 4.12 28.70 3.93
C ARG A 263 2.62 28.93 3.72
N PRO A 264 1.95 29.71 4.57
CA PRO A 264 0.55 30.03 4.37
C PRO A 264 0.35 31.04 3.23
N ASN A 265 -0.78 30.92 2.51
CA ASN A 265 -1.30 31.95 1.61
C ASN A 265 -2.37 32.80 2.34
N ILE A 266 -3.22 33.53 1.59
CA ILE A 266 -4.31 34.36 2.14
C ILE A 266 -5.32 33.52 2.94
N CYS A 267 -5.76 32.38 2.41
CA CYS A 267 -6.68 31.50 3.15
C CYS A 267 -6.03 30.79 4.35
N GLY A 268 -4.73 30.49 4.23
CA GLY A 268 -3.92 29.91 5.28
C GLY A 268 -3.95 28.38 5.37
N ILE A 269 -3.27 27.89 6.41
CA ILE A 269 -3.12 26.47 6.74
C ILE A 269 -3.74 26.27 8.13
N ALA A 270 -4.84 25.53 8.20
CA ALA A 270 -5.52 25.20 9.44
C ALA A 270 -5.07 23.83 9.94
N GLU A 271 -4.53 23.76 11.15
CA GLU A 271 -3.99 22.53 11.73
C GLU A 271 -4.74 22.10 12.99
N ASP A 272 -4.90 20.78 13.15
CA ASP A 272 -5.41 20.13 14.35
C ASP A 272 -4.49 18.96 14.72
N ASN A 273 -3.97 18.96 15.95
CA ASN A 273 -2.90 18.08 16.42
C ASN A 273 -1.71 17.95 15.42
N PRO A 274 -1.03 19.06 15.08
CA PRO A 274 0.12 19.00 14.17
C PRO A 274 1.29 18.24 14.80
N ILE A 275 2.00 17.45 14.00
CA ILE A 275 3.18 16.70 14.44
C ILE A 275 4.43 17.43 13.94
N ARG A 276 5.10 18.17 14.83
CA ARG A 276 6.26 19.02 14.51
C ARG A 276 7.58 18.30 14.70
N GLU A 277 7.69 17.12 14.12
CA GLU A 277 8.87 16.28 14.21
C GLU A 277 9.32 15.84 12.83
N LEU A 278 10.64 15.72 12.64
CA LEU A 278 11.18 15.13 11.41
C LEU A 278 10.73 13.67 11.30
N PRO A 279 10.36 13.19 10.09
CA PRO A 279 9.96 11.80 9.92
C PRO A 279 11.01 10.78 10.32
N GLY A 280 12.29 11.11 10.22
CA GLY A 280 13.37 10.15 10.48
C GLY A 280 13.23 8.93 9.58
N PHE A 281 13.17 9.15 8.25
CA PHE A 281 13.12 8.06 7.28
C PHE A 281 14.39 7.21 7.31
N ILE A 282 14.31 5.96 6.85
CA ILE A 282 15.48 5.08 6.67
C ILE A 282 16.48 5.74 5.71
N ASP A 283 15.99 6.26 4.58
CA ASP A 283 16.73 7.09 3.65
C ASP A 283 15.81 8.18 3.09
N PRO A 284 16.04 9.47 3.39
CA PRO A 284 15.15 10.56 2.98
C PRO A 284 15.12 10.83 1.47
N VAL A 285 15.90 10.10 0.67
CA VAL A 285 15.90 10.19 -0.81
C VAL A 285 15.24 8.96 -1.43
N SER A 286 15.53 7.76 -0.94
CA SER A 286 15.14 6.52 -1.62
C SER A 286 14.19 5.63 -0.82
N ASP A 287 14.24 5.66 0.51
CA ASP A 287 13.49 4.76 1.39
C ASP A 287 12.73 5.53 2.48
N PHE A 288 11.46 5.77 2.20
CA PHE A 288 10.55 6.58 3.00
C PHE A 288 9.84 5.81 4.12
N HIS A 289 10.30 4.60 4.44
CA HIS A 289 9.91 3.96 5.69
C HIS A 289 10.45 4.75 6.88
N LEU A 290 9.70 4.76 7.99
CA LEU A 290 10.19 5.31 9.25
C LEU A 290 11.34 4.45 9.79
N ALA A 291 12.47 5.08 10.14
CA ALA A 291 13.59 4.39 10.74
C ALA A 291 13.29 4.01 12.19
N PRO A 292 13.91 2.94 12.73
CA PRO A 292 13.81 2.63 14.15
C PRO A 292 14.20 3.81 15.03
N GLY A 293 13.28 4.24 15.90
CA GLY A 293 13.46 5.40 16.78
C GLY A 293 12.97 6.72 16.17
N SER A 294 12.34 6.70 15.00
CA SER A 294 11.59 7.84 14.48
C SER A 294 10.59 8.36 15.52
N PRO A 295 10.47 9.69 15.68
CA PRO A 295 9.48 10.31 16.57
C PRO A 295 8.05 10.20 16.04
N LEU A 296 7.85 9.75 14.79
CA LEU A 296 6.53 9.57 14.20
C LEU A 296 5.93 8.18 14.44
N ILE A 297 6.71 7.24 14.98
CA ILE A 297 6.21 5.91 15.31
C ILE A 297 5.20 6.02 16.46
N ASP A 298 4.00 5.47 16.26
CA ASP A 298 2.87 5.49 17.19
C ASP A 298 2.59 6.93 17.70
N ALA A 299 2.63 7.90 16.77
CA ALA A 299 2.48 9.31 17.12
C ALA A 299 1.02 9.80 17.07
N VAL A 300 0.14 9.10 16.34
CA VAL A 300 -1.21 9.57 16.02
C VAL A 300 -2.22 9.05 17.03
N LYS A 301 -2.25 9.71 18.19
CA LYS A 301 -3.19 9.39 19.28
C LYS A 301 -4.55 10.05 19.04
N ASN A 302 -5.63 9.39 19.45
CA ASN A 302 -7.01 9.90 19.42
C ASN A 302 -7.55 10.26 18.02
N PHE A 303 -7.08 9.56 16.98
CA PHE A 303 -7.61 9.72 15.64
C PHE A 303 -9.04 9.18 15.52
N SER A 304 -9.96 10.02 15.02
CA SER A 304 -11.40 9.70 14.99
C SER A 304 -11.95 9.43 13.58
N TYR A 305 -11.11 9.48 12.54
CA TYR A 305 -11.53 9.14 11.18
C TYR A 305 -11.26 7.67 10.88
N PRO A 306 -12.00 7.04 9.95
CA PRO A 306 -11.68 5.69 9.49
C PRO A 306 -10.26 5.66 8.93
N ILE A 307 -9.38 4.87 9.54
CA ILE A 307 -8.07 4.60 8.98
C ILE A 307 -8.17 3.45 7.97
N PRO A 308 -7.32 3.44 6.95
CA PRO A 308 -7.15 2.24 6.14
C PRO A 308 -6.65 1.05 6.97
N SER A 309 -7.02 -0.17 6.59
CA SER A 309 -6.67 -1.39 7.34
C SER A 309 -5.23 -1.86 7.12
N VAL A 310 -4.62 -1.45 6.01
CA VAL A 310 -3.25 -1.79 5.62
C VAL A 310 -2.50 -0.58 5.09
N ASP A 311 -1.18 -0.64 5.05
CA ASP A 311 -0.28 0.36 4.49
C ASP A 311 0.00 0.14 2.98
N LEU A 312 0.93 0.91 2.41
CA LEU A 312 1.33 0.81 1.00
C LEU A 312 1.85 -0.57 0.58
N GLU A 313 2.46 -1.32 1.50
CA GLU A 313 2.97 -2.67 1.24
C GLU A 313 1.96 -3.77 1.59
N GLY A 314 0.79 -3.39 2.11
CA GLY A 314 -0.23 -4.33 2.55
C GLY A 314 -0.02 -4.84 3.98
N ASN A 315 0.89 -4.23 4.75
CA ASN A 315 1.06 -4.54 6.17
C ASN A 315 -0.13 -3.97 6.97
N PRO A 316 -0.62 -4.65 8.01
CA PRO A 316 -1.68 -4.12 8.85
C PRO A 316 -1.25 -2.82 9.55
N ARG A 317 -2.14 -1.82 9.59
CA ARG A 317 -1.96 -0.60 10.39
C ARG A 317 -2.40 -0.83 11.83
N ASP A 318 -1.73 -0.22 12.81
CA ASP A 318 -2.21 -0.18 14.18
C ASP A 318 -3.41 0.77 14.29
N ALA A 319 -4.59 0.21 14.56
CA ALA A 319 -5.81 1.01 14.68
C ALA A 319 -5.89 1.86 15.95
N THR A 320 -4.99 1.64 16.91
CA THR A 320 -4.97 2.35 18.20
C THR A 320 -4.02 3.53 18.20
N ASP A 321 -2.86 3.39 17.56
CA ASP A 321 -1.84 4.43 17.47
C ASP A 321 -1.12 4.32 16.11
N PRO A 322 -1.77 4.67 14.98
CA PRO A 322 -1.20 4.47 13.66
C PRO A 322 -0.02 5.40 13.39
N ASP A 323 0.87 4.99 12.49
CA ASP A 323 1.88 5.88 11.96
C ASP A 323 1.31 6.83 10.90
N PRO A 324 1.68 8.12 10.91
CA PRO A 324 1.34 9.01 9.81
C PRO A 324 2.10 8.61 8.54
N GLY A 325 1.50 8.85 7.38
CA GLY A 325 2.13 8.59 6.09
C GLY A 325 1.81 7.20 5.53
N ALA A 326 2.50 6.85 4.43
CA ALA A 326 2.17 5.69 3.58
C ALA A 326 2.46 4.32 4.20
N TYR A 327 3.36 4.25 5.18
CA TYR A 327 3.89 3.02 5.76
C TYR A 327 3.57 2.93 7.25
N GLU A 328 3.38 1.70 7.72
CA GLU A 328 3.36 1.39 9.14
C GLU A 328 4.72 0.84 9.59
N PHE A 329 5.27 1.35 10.69
CA PHE A 329 6.47 0.80 11.29
C PHE A 329 6.18 -0.55 11.95
N LEU A 330 6.54 -1.62 11.25
CA LEU A 330 6.48 -2.95 11.82
C LEU A 330 7.64 -3.17 12.79
N LYS A 331 7.35 -3.05 14.09
CA LYS A 331 8.30 -3.44 15.14
C LYS A 331 8.78 -4.88 14.90
N PRO A 332 10.09 -5.10 14.68
CA PRO A 332 10.60 -6.44 14.43
C PRO A 332 10.26 -7.36 15.58
N ALA A 333 9.71 -8.54 15.26
CA ALA A 333 9.45 -9.55 16.28
C ALA A 333 10.75 -9.85 17.04
N PRO A 334 10.73 -9.93 18.39
CA PRO A 334 11.93 -10.20 19.15
C PRO A 334 12.55 -11.53 18.67
N PRO A 335 13.89 -11.60 18.52
CA PRO A 335 14.54 -12.77 17.99
C PRO A 335 14.20 -13.98 18.85
N ARG A 336 13.74 -15.06 18.20
CA ARG A 336 13.45 -16.31 18.91
C ARG A 336 14.73 -16.82 19.55
N ARG A 337 14.63 -17.29 20.79
CA ARG A 337 15.75 -17.86 21.55
C ARG A 337 15.49 -19.31 21.89
N CYS A 338 16.54 -20.12 21.86
CA CYS A 338 16.51 -21.47 22.41
C CYS A 338 16.64 -21.38 23.93
N VAL A 339 15.54 -21.60 24.65
CA VAL A 339 15.59 -21.79 26.12
C VAL A 339 15.74 -23.27 26.38
N VAL A 340 16.97 -23.71 26.70
CA VAL A 340 17.33 -25.13 26.77
C VAL A 340 16.39 -25.86 27.74
N PRO A 341 15.53 -26.78 27.27
CA PRO A 341 14.55 -27.40 28.14
C PRO A 341 15.18 -28.49 29.00
N ARG A 342 14.51 -28.89 30.08
CA ARG A 342 14.90 -30.05 30.87
C ARG A 342 14.54 -31.34 30.11
N LEU A 343 15.55 -32.10 29.69
CA LEU A 343 15.43 -33.32 28.91
C LEU A 343 15.73 -34.60 29.69
N ARG A 344 16.47 -34.50 30.80
CA ARG A 344 16.84 -35.67 31.62
C ARG A 344 15.60 -36.45 32.04
N GLY A 345 15.62 -37.77 31.83
CA GLY A 345 14.53 -38.69 32.13
C GLY A 345 13.53 -38.91 30.99
N LEU A 346 13.52 -38.07 29.95
CA LEU A 346 12.59 -38.19 28.83
C LEU A 346 13.02 -39.25 27.80
N LYS A 347 12.05 -39.79 27.07
CA LYS A 347 12.28 -40.63 25.88
C LYS A 347 12.51 -39.76 24.63
N MET A 348 13.19 -40.29 23.62
CA MET A 348 13.55 -39.54 22.41
C MET A 348 12.39 -38.82 21.69
N PRO A 349 11.17 -39.38 21.56
CA PRO A 349 10.05 -38.66 20.97
C PRO A 349 9.68 -37.39 21.77
N GLN A 350 9.64 -37.51 23.10
CA GLN A 350 9.38 -36.38 24.01
C GLN A 350 10.51 -35.35 23.93
N VAL A 351 11.76 -35.79 23.81
CA VAL A 351 12.93 -34.90 23.65
C VAL A 351 12.82 -34.06 22.38
N ARG A 352 12.45 -34.66 21.24
CA ARG A 352 12.30 -33.94 19.96
C ARG A 352 11.20 -32.87 20.05
N ASN A 353 10.04 -33.23 20.60
CA ASN A 353 8.94 -32.28 20.77
C ASN A 353 9.32 -31.14 21.73
N ARG A 354 9.95 -31.47 22.86
CA ARG A 354 10.38 -30.47 23.85
C ARG A 354 11.40 -29.50 23.26
N LEU A 355 12.35 -29.99 22.46
CA LEU A 355 13.34 -29.14 21.79
C LEU A 355 12.71 -28.22 20.75
N ARG A 356 11.85 -28.77 19.87
CA ARG A 356 11.13 -27.99 18.85
C ARG A 356 10.29 -26.87 19.49
N ASN A 357 9.52 -27.19 20.53
CA ASN A 357 8.67 -26.22 21.22
C ASN A 357 9.48 -25.16 22.01
N SER A 358 10.77 -25.38 22.20
CA SER A 358 11.68 -24.43 22.85
C SER A 358 12.64 -23.77 21.87
N ASN A 359 12.38 -23.84 20.56
CA ASN A 359 13.22 -23.28 19.49
C ASN A 359 14.67 -23.79 19.53
N CYS A 360 14.89 -25.02 20.01
CA CYS A 360 16.19 -25.66 20.13
C CYS A 360 16.30 -26.84 19.16
N ALA A 361 17.52 -27.18 18.74
CA ALA A 361 17.78 -28.34 17.89
C ALA A 361 18.35 -29.52 18.69
N LEU A 362 18.11 -30.74 18.19
CA LEU A 362 18.77 -31.92 18.73
C LEU A 362 20.23 -31.96 18.27
N GLY A 363 21.15 -31.93 19.23
CA GLY A 363 22.58 -32.12 18.98
C GLY A 363 22.97 -33.60 18.95
N ARG A 364 24.28 -33.85 19.09
CA ARG A 364 24.85 -35.21 19.15
C ARG A 364 24.16 -36.06 20.22
N VAL A 365 23.68 -37.23 19.82
CA VAL A 365 23.11 -38.25 20.70
C VAL A 365 24.17 -39.29 21.03
N THR A 366 24.61 -39.34 22.28
CA THR A 366 25.56 -40.35 22.79
C THR A 366 24.81 -41.46 23.51
N ARG A 367 25.23 -42.71 23.39
CA ARG A 367 24.61 -43.83 24.13
C ARG A 367 25.54 -44.33 25.22
N LYS A 368 25.04 -44.51 26.45
CA LYS A 368 25.80 -45.02 27.60
C LYS A 368 25.15 -46.30 28.13
N LYS A 369 25.95 -47.35 28.35
CA LYS A 369 25.47 -48.61 28.95
C LYS A 369 24.96 -48.35 30.37
N VAL A 370 23.81 -48.92 30.72
CA VAL A 370 23.20 -48.83 32.06
C VAL A 370 22.74 -50.22 32.54
N ALA A 371 22.98 -50.51 33.82
CA ALA A 371 22.50 -51.74 34.46
C ALA A 371 20.99 -51.70 34.76
N ALA A 372 20.48 -50.53 35.18
CA ALA A 372 19.07 -50.37 35.53
C ALA A 372 18.16 -50.30 34.29
N LYS A 373 17.23 -51.26 34.16
CA LYS A 373 16.24 -51.33 33.06
C LYS A 373 15.45 -50.03 32.88
N ARG A 374 15.06 -49.36 33.97
CA ARG A 374 14.31 -48.08 33.95
C ARG A 374 15.04 -46.91 33.28
N LYS A 375 16.38 -46.97 33.18
CA LYS A 375 17.21 -45.92 32.57
C LYS A 375 17.46 -46.16 31.08
N ALA A 376 17.16 -47.35 30.55
CA ALA A 376 17.31 -47.65 29.14
C ALA A 376 16.30 -46.84 28.30
N GLY A 377 16.78 -46.25 27.19
CA GLY A 377 15.97 -45.42 26.29
C GLY A 377 15.64 -44.01 26.80
N ARG A 378 16.13 -43.63 27.98
CA ARG A 378 15.92 -42.30 28.60
C ARG A 378 17.19 -41.46 28.58
N VAL A 379 17.03 -40.14 28.52
CA VAL A 379 18.15 -39.19 28.63
C VAL A 379 18.72 -39.21 30.05
N LEU A 380 20.02 -39.48 30.16
CA LEU A 380 20.78 -39.48 31.41
C LEU A 380 21.44 -38.11 31.66
N ARG A 381 21.92 -37.48 30.58
CA ARG A 381 22.64 -36.21 30.61
C ARG A 381 22.24 -35.39 29.39
N GLN A 382 22.22 -34.08 29.57
CA GLN A 382 22.10 -33.10 28.50
C GLN A 382 23.23 -32.08 28.62
N SER A 383 23.58 -31.46 27.51
CA SER A 383 24.47 -30.30 27.44
C SER A 383 24.06 -29.47 26.23
N PRO A 384 23.77 -28.16 26.39
CA PRO A 384 23.89 -27.34 27.61
C PRO A 384 22.88 -27.69 28.73
N ARG A 385 23.05 -27.05 29.91
CA ARG A 385 22.17 -27.25 31.08
C ARG A 385 20.79 -26.64 30.81
N ALA A 386 19.76 -27.20 31.44
CA ALA A 386 18.41 -26.68 31.33
C ALA A 386 18.31 -25.25 31.89
N GLY A 387 17.49 -24.40 31.28
CA GLY A 387 17.31 -22.99 31.62
C GLY A 387 18.32 -22.05 30.96
N LEU A 388 19.33 -22.55 30.25
CA LEU A 388 20.25 -21.69 29.51
C LEU A 388 19.55 -21.12 28.27
N THR A 389 19.64 -19.81 28.08
CA THR A 389 19.16 -19.13 26.87
C THR A 389 20.27 -19.06 25.83
N LEU A 390 19.97 -19.48 24.60
CA LEU A 390 20.89 -19.55 23.45
C LEU A 390 20.21 -18.98 22.20
N ASN A 391 20.96 -18.86 21.12
CA ASN A 391 20.41 -18.53 19.80
C ASN A 391 19.42 -19.61 19.34
N GLU A 392 18.43 -19.24 18.54
CA GLU A 392 17.51 -20.18 17.92
C GLU A 392 18.26 -21.33 17.23
N GLY A 393 17.71 -22.54 17.33
CA GLY A 393 18.31 -23.73 16.73
C GLY A 393 19.59 -24.21 17.44
N ALA A 394 19.96 -23.63 18.60
CA ALA A 394 21.11 -24.12 19.35
C ALA A 394 20.98 -25.62 19.68
N ARG A 395 22.07 -26.36 19.47
CA ARG A 395 22.08 -27.82 19.53
C ARG A 395 22.27 -28.34 20.94
N VAL A 396 21.24 -29.02 21.47
CA VAL A 396 21.30 -29.68 22.78
C VAL A 396 21.72 -31.14 22.60
N ARG A 397 22.95 -31.46 23.04
CA ARG A 397 23.49 -32.82 23.05
C ARG A 397 22.87 -33.61 24.19
N VAL A 398 22.53 -34.87 23.93
CA VAL A 398 21.94 -35.77 24.93
C VAL A 398 22.72 -37.07 25.03
N THR A 399 22.81 -37.61 26.23
CA THR A 399 23.31 -38.98 26.49
C THR A 399 22.14 -39.86 26.88
N VAL A 400 21.88 -40.93 26.14
CA VAL A 400 20.74 -41.84 26.33
C VAL A 400 21.22 -43.18 26.87
N GLY A 401 20.47 -43.76 27.83
CA GLY A 401 20.77 -45.08 28.36
C GLY A 401 20.55 -46.19 27.33
N ARG A 402 21.50 -47.12 27.22
CA ARG A 402 21.41 -48.38 26.46
C ARG A 402 21.52 -49.56 27.43
N LYS A 403 20.70 -50.60 27.25
CA LYS A 403 20.75 -51.82 28.07
C LYS A 403 22.13 -52.49 27.97
N ALA A 404 22.73 -52.85 29.11
CA ALA A 404 23.88 -53.76 29.13
C ALA A 404 23.39 -55.17 28.74
N ARG A 405 24.10 -55.87 27.85
CA ARG A 405 23.84 -57.31 27.61
C ARG A 405 24.08 -58.02 28.94
N SER A 406 23.14 -58.84 29.41
CA SER A 406 23.44 -59.70 30.56
C SER A 406 24.56 -60.64 30.14
N ARG A 407 25.60 -60.76 30.96
CA ARG A 407 26.41 -61.98 30.91
C ARG A 407 25.47 -63.08 31.37
N ARG A 408 25.19 -64.01 30.46
CA ARG A 408 24.48 -65.25 30.77
C ARG A 408 25.39 -66.09 31.65
#